data_AF-A0A7S1XND7-F1
#
_entry.id   AF-A0A7S1XND7-F1
#
_cell.length_a   1.000
_cell.length_b   1.000
_cell.length_c   1.000
_cell.angle_alpha   90.00
_cell.angle_beta   90.00
_cell.angle_gamma   90.00
#
_symmetry.space_group_name_H-M   'P 1'
#
loop_
_entity.id
_entity.type
_entity.pdbx_description
1 polymer ?
#
loop_
_entity_poly.entity_id
_entity_poly.type
_entity_poly.pdbx_seq_one_letter_code
_entity_poly.pdbx_strand_id
1 'polypeptide(L)'
;MDKAAKRASLRAAIIQASKEAFAARENTIIVAPISPTPLPIVQAVLDKVSVNADDVVLDLGCGDGRWLVAAAEAYGCRCVGYELEDERIAKCGEAIAAAGVGALVRC
;
A
#
# COMPACT_ATOMS: atom_id res chain seq x y z
N MET A 1 -26.45 -6.41 17.32
CA MET A 1 -25.49 -6.64 16.21
C MET A 1 -24.09 -6.49 16.76
N ASP A 2 -23.20 -7.45 16.49
CA ASP A 2 -21.82 -7.44 16.97
C ASP A 2 -21.06 -6.17 16.50
N LYS A 3 -20.17 -5.63 17.34
CA LYS A 3 -19.36 -4.44 17.06
C LYS A 3 -18.51 -4.63 15.79
N ALA A 4 -17.96 -5.83 15.57
CA ALA A 4 -17.17 -6.11 14.38
C ALA A 4 -18.04 -6.06 13.11
N ALA A 5 -19.23 -6.67 13.15
CA ALA A 5 -20.19 -6.63 12.05
C ALA A 5 -20.63 -5.19 11.71
N LYS A 6 -20.87 -4.34 12.72
CA LYS A 6 -21.23 -2.93 12.49
C LYS A 6 -20.08 -2.14 11.85
N ARG A 7 -18.82 -2.40 12.25
CA ARG A 7 -17.62 -1.78 11.65
C ARG A 7 -17.42 -2.21 10.20
N ALA A 8 -17.64 -3.48 9.89
CA ALA A 8 -17.53 -4.00 8.53
C ALA A 8 -18.57 -3.36 7.60
N SER A 9 -19.83 -3.29 8.05
CA SER A 9 -20.91 -2.65 7.30
C SER A 9 -20.65 -1.16 7.03
N LEU A 10 -20.17 -0.41 8.03
CA LEU A 10 -19.83 1.00 7.85
C LEU A 10 -18.67 1.19 6.85
N ARG A 11 -17.62 0.36 6.92
CA ARG A 11 -16.50 0.41 5.96
C ARG A 11 -16.97 0.15 4.53
N ALA A 12 -17.82 -0.87 4.32
CA ALA A 12 -18.37 -1.17 3.01
C ALA A 12 -19.19 0.00 2.45
N ALA A 13 -20.03 0.62 3.28
CA ALA A 13 -20.81 1.78 2.88
C ALA A 13 -19.94 2.99 2.50
N ILE A 14 -18.88 3.27 3.27
CA ILE A 14 -17.93 4.37 2.95
C ILE A 14 -17.23 4.09 1.62
N ILE A 15 -16.70 2.88 1.43
CA ILE A 15 -16.01 2.50 0.18
C ILE A 15 -16.95 2.64 -1.02
N GLN A 16 -18.19 2.19 -0.88
CA GLN A 16 -19.18 2.27 -1.95
C GLN A 16 -19.49 3.73 -2.32
N ALA A 17 -19.75 4.59 -1.33
CA ALA A 17 -19.99 6.01 -1.57
C ALA A 17 -18.78 6.71 -2.20
N SER A 18 -17.55 6.36 -1.78
CA SER A 18 -16.32 6.89 -2.39
C SER A 18 -16.17 6.46 -3.85
N LYS A 19 -16.46 5.19 -4.17
CA LYS A 19 -16.43 4.67 -5.55
C LYS A 19 -17.44 5.38 -6.44
N GLU A 20 -18.67 5.56 -5.98
CA GLU A 20 -19.71 6.28 -6.73
C GLU A 20 -19.31 7.75 -7.00
N ALA A 21 -18.77 8.43 -5.97
CA ALA A 21 -18.27 9.80 -6.11
C ALA A 21 -17.04 9.92 -7.03
N PHE A 22 -16.25 8.86 -7.17
CA PHE A 22 -15.09 8.82 -8.06
C PHE A 22 -15.48 8.42 -9.49
N ALA A 23 -16.34 7.42 -9.67
CA ALA A 23 -16.86 6.99 -10.98
C ALA A 23 -17.63 8.10 -11.70
N ALA A 24 -18.29 9.00 -10.95
CA ALA A 24 -18.88 10.20 -11.51
C ALA A 24 -17.87 11.19 -12.16
N ARG A 25 -16.56 10.92 -12.10
CA ARG A 25 -15.46 11.71 -12.70
C ARG A 25 -14.75 11.00 -13.87
N GLU A 26 -15.46 10.18 -14.66
CA GLU A 26 -14.87 9.44 -15.78
C GLU A 26 -14.40 10.35 -16.94
N ASN A 27 -13.11 10.69 -16.90
CA ASN A 27 -12.17 10.86 -18.03
C ASN A 27 -10.77 11.19 -17.50
N THR A 28 -10.30 10.46 -16.48
CA THR A 28 -9.00 10.74 -15.86
C THR A 28 -7.89 10.07 -16.66
N ILE A 29 -7.05 10.86 -17.31
CA ILE A 29 -5.82 10.40 -17.96
C ILE A 29 -4.82 10.05 -16.86
N ILE A 30 -4.22 8.86 -16.91
CA ILE A 30 -3.09 8.51 -16.02
C ILE A 30 -1.89 9.33 -16.47
N VAL A 31 -1.46 10.26 -15.62
CA VAL A 31 -0.33 11.18 -15.91
C VAL A 31 0.96 10.78 -15.19
N ALA A 32 0.92 9.76 -14.35
CA ALA A 32 2.07 9.29 -13.56
C ALA A 32 2.69 8.05 -14.21
N PRO A 33 3.80 8.19 -14.96
CA PRO A 33 4.49 7.04 -15.55
C PRO A 33 5.24 6.24 -14.48
N ILE A 34 5.58 5.01 -14.86
CA ILE A 34 6.41 4.10 -14.07
C ILE A 34 7.80 4.72 -13.84
N SER A 35 8.13 5.06 -12.59
CA SER A 35 9.46 5.55 -12.22
C SER A 35 9.86 5.05 -10.82
N PRO A 36 10.36 3.81 -10.72
CA PRO A 36 10.63 3.21 -9.42
C PRO A 36 11.79 3.88 -8.69
N THR A 37 11.62 4.16 -7.39
CA THR A 37 12.69 4.77 -6.58
C THR A 37 13.85 3.79 -6.38
N PRO A 38 15.11 4.16 -6.69
CA PRO A 38 16.27 3.32 -6.40
C PRO A 38 16.36 2.91 -4.92
N LEU A 39 16.68 1.64 -4.65
CA LEU A 39 16.75 1.11 -3.27
C LEU A 39 17.65 1.91 -2.31
N PRO A 40 18.82 2.45 -2.73
CA PRO A 40 19.63 3.29 -1.84
C PRO A 40 18.90 4.56 -1.36
N ILE A 41 18.01 5.12 -2.18
CA ILE A 41 17.19 6.28 -1.82
C ILE A 41 16.07 5.85 -0.87
N VAL A 42 15.43 4.71 -1.12
CA VAL A 42 14.41 4.13 -0.22
C VAL A 42 14.98 3.97 1.19
N GLN A 43 16.15 3.31 1.31
CA GLN A 43 16.79 3.10 2.61
C GLN A 43 17.14 4.43 3.29
N ALA A 44 17.78 5.35 2.57
CA ALA A 44 18.20 6.63 3.12
C ALA A 44 17.02 7.50 3.61
N VAL A 45 15.86 7.38 2.97
CA VAL A 45 14.64 8.08 3.41
C VAL A 45 14.06 7.38 4.63
N LEU A 46 13.90 6.06 4.61
CA LEU A 46 13.34 5.31 5.75
C LEU A 46 14.16 5.54 7.03
N ASP A 47 15.49 5.56 6.93
CA ASP A 47 16.38 5.85 8.06
C ASP A 47 16.14 7.24 8.67
N LYS A 48 15.69 8.21 7.87
CA LYS A 48 15.39 9.58 8.33
C LYS A 48 14.00 9.69 8.96
N VAL A 49 13.02 8.99 8.40
CA VAL A 49 11.62 9.07 8.86
C VAL A 49 11.42 8.40 10.22
N SER A 50 12.37 7.55 10.65
CA SER A 50 12.39 6.93 11.99
C SER A 50 11.13 6.12 12.29
N VAL A 51 10.70 5.32 11.31
CA VAL A 51 9.55 4.42 11.44
C VAL A 51 9.87 3.34 12.49
N ASN A 52 8.86 2.93 13.26
CA ASN A 52 8.95 1.82 14.21
C ASN A 52 7.82 0.80 14.03
N ALA A 53 7.86 -0.30 14.78
CA ALA A 53 6.93 -1.43 14.63
C ALA A 53 5.45 -1.08 14.91
N ASP A 54 5.17 -0.03 15.68
CA ASP A 54 3.80 0.41 15.97
C ASP A 54 3.18 1.24 14.83
N ASP A 55 4.02 1.74 13.92
CA ASP A 55 3.59 2.56 12.80
C ASP A 55 2.88 1.75 11.70
N VAL A 56 2.16 2.49 10.86
CA VAL A 56 1.59 1.97 9.61
C VAL A 56 2.12 2.81 8.46
N VAL A 57 2.91 2.19 7.58
CA VAL A 57 3.38 2.81 6.35
C VAL A 57 2.33 2.63 5.27
N LEU A 58 1.95 3.73 4.63
CA LEU A 58 1.01 3.76 3.51
C LEU A 58 1.75 4.24 2.26
N ASP A 59 1.76 3.44 1.21
CA ASP A 59 2.36 3.79 -0.08
C ASP A 59 1.28 3.89 -1.17
N LEU A 60 1.14 5.08 -1.76
CA LEU A 60 0.12 5.41 -2.75
C LEU A 60 0.74 5.43 -4.15
N GLY A 61 0.45 4.39 -4.94
CA GLY A 61 1.20 4.06 -6.15
C GLY A 61 2.41 3.18 -5.83
N CYS A 62 2.19 2.09 -5.10
CA CYS A 62 3.27 1.29 -4.50
C CYS A 62 4.09 0.47 -5.51
N GLY A 63 3.62 0.35 -6.76
CA GLY A 63 4.35 -0.36 -7.81
C GLY A 63 4.72 -1.79 -7.44
N ASP A 64 6.03 -2.08 -7.41
CA ASP A 64 6.57 -3.39 -7.04
C ASP A 64 6.70 -3.61 -5.52
N GLY A 65 6.19 -2.70 -4.70
CA GLY A 65 6.15 -2.82 -3.25
C GLY A 65 7.47 -2.54 -2.54
N ARG A 66 8.52 -2.05 -3.23
CA ARG A 66 9.87 -1.91 -2.66
C ARG A 66 9.96 -1.07 -1.38
N TRP A 67 9.14 -0.02 -1.26
CA TRP A 67 9.09 0.80 -0.05
C TRP A 67 8.50 0.04 1.13
N LEU A 68 7.42 -0.71 0.87
CA LEU A 68 6.71 -1.50 1.87
C LEU A 68 7.57 -2.66 2.37
N VAL A 69 8.20 -3.40 1.45
CA VAL A 69 9.09 -4.52 1.78
C VAL A 69 10.27 -4.00 2.60
N ALA A 70 10.96 -2.96 2.13
CA ALA A 70 12.10 -2.39 2.86
C ALA A 70 11.71 -1.90 4.26
N ALA A 71 10.56 -1.23 4.40
CA ALA A 71 10.10 -0.74 5.70
C ALA A 71 9.70 -1.88 6.66
N ALA A 72 9.05 -2.93 6.16
CA ALA A 72 8.68 -4.09 6.96
C ALA A 72 9.92 -4.90 7.40
N GLU A 73 10.88 -5.13 6.51
CA GLU A 73 12.12 -5.84 6.83
C GLU A 73 12.97 -5.07 7.84
N ALA A 74 13.12 -3.75 7.67
CA ALA A 74 14.01 -2.96 8.52
C ALA A 74 13.39 -2.60 9.89
N TYR A 75 12.08 -2.35 9.96
CA TYR A 75 11.45 -1.79 11.17
C TYR A 75 10.32 -2.66 11.75
N GLY A 76 9.93 -3.75 11.09
CA GLY A 76 8.83 -4.62 11.55
C GLY A 76 7.46 -3.92 11.55
N CYS A 77 7.34 -2.81 10.85
CA CYS A 77 6.11 -2.02 10.80
C CYS A 77 5.06 -2.64 9.88
N ARG A 78 3.79 -2.29 10.09
CA ARG A 78 2.72 -2.71 9.18
C ARG A 78 2.70 -1.83 7.96
N CYS A 79 2.42 -2.41 6.80
CA CYS A 79 2.54 -1.75 5.52
C CYS A 79 1.30 -1.99 4.66
N VAL A 80 0.80 -0.93 4.01
CA VAL A 80 -0.33 -1.00 3.08
C VAL A 80 0.03 -0.27 1.79
N GLY A 81 -0.04 -1.00 0.68
CA GLY A 81 0.11 -0.46 -0.67
C GLY A 81 -1.23 -0.26 -1.35
N TYR A 82 -1.32 0.79 -2.14
CA TYR A 82 -2.37 0.94 -3.15
C TYR A 82 -1.71 1.12 -4.52
N GLU A 83 -2.18 0.34 -5.49
CA GLU A 83 -1.70 0.37 -6.87
C GLU A 83 -2.89 0.18 -7.80
N LEU A 84 -2.85 0.82 -8.97
CA LEU A 84 -3.93 0.80 -9.95
C LEU A 84 -3.76 -0.30 -10.99
N GLU A 85 -2.52 -0.68 -11.30
CA GLU A 85 -2.23 -1.67 -12.34
C GLU A 85 -2.06 -3.09 -11.75
N ASP A 86 -2.89 -4.03 -12.19
CA ASP A 86 -2.89 -5.42 -11.68
C ASP A 86 -1.54 -6.14 -11.84
N GLU A 87 -0.80 -5.89 -12.93
CA GLU A 87 0.53 -6.47 -13.16
C GLU A 87 1.51 -6.10 -12.03
N ARG A 88 1.36 -4.91 -11.47
CA ARG A 88 2.24 -4.40 -10.42
C ARG A 88 1.85 -4.92 -9.06
N ILE A 89 0.55 -5.05 -8.80
CA ILE A 89 0.06 -5.77 -7.62
C ILE A 89 0.66 -7.18 -7.60
N ALA A 90 0.68 -7.88 -8.74
CA ALA A 90 1.33 -9.19 -8.83
C ALA A 90 2.82 -9.13 -8.47
N LYS A 91 3.58 -8.17 -9.01
CA LYS A 91 5.00 -7.94 -8.67
C LYS A 91 5.21 -7.60 -7.19
N CYS A 92 4.35 -6.77 -6.59
CA CYS A 92 4.37 -6.52 -5.15
C CYS A 92 4.16 -7.83 -4.37
N GLY A 93 3.18 -8.65 -4.77
CA GLY A 93 2.91 -9.94 -4.13
C GLY A 93 4.11 -10.90 -4.20
N GLU A 94 4.79 -10.97 -5.35
CA GLU A 94 6.03 -11.74 -5.51
C GLU A 94 7.14 -11.24 -4.57
N ALA A 95 7.34 -9.92 -4.48
CA ALA A 95 8.34 -9.31 -3.60
C ALA A 95 8.03 -9.58 -2.11
N ILE A 96 6.76 -9.45 -1.70
CA ILE A 96 6.30 -9.75 -0.35
C ILE A 96 6.59 -11.22 0.01
N ALA A 97 6.28 -12.13 -0.91
CA ALA A 97 6.50 -13.56 -0.71
C ALA A 97 8.00 -13.89 -0.62
N ALA A 98 8.82 -13.31 -1.50
CA ALA A 98 10.26 -13.52 -1.53
C ALA A 98 10.95 -13.02 -0.25
N ALA A 99 10.51 -11.88 0.29
CA ALA A 99 11.02 -11.32 1.54
C ALA A 99 10.42 -11.98 2.81
N GLY A 100 9.36 -12.79 2.67
CA GLY A 100 8.71 -13.44 3.82
C GLY A 100 7.95 -12.48 4.76
N VAL A 101 7.54 -11.31 4.27
CA VAL A 101 6.91 -10.23 5.08
C VAL A 101 5.39 -10.16 4.96
N GLY A 102 4.75 -11.21 4.43
CA GLY A 102 3.29 -11.23 4.17
C GLY A 102 2.40 -11.09 5.41
N ALA A 103 2.94 -11.26 6.63
CA ALA A 103 2.22 -10.97 7.86
C ALA A 103 2.11 -9.46 8.17
N LEU A 104 3.01 -8.66 7.61
CA LEU A 104 3.15 -7.22 7.86
C LEU A 104 2.71 -6.37 6.68
N VAL A 105 2.88 -6.87 5.46
CA VAL A 105 2.67 -6.13 4.22
C VAL A 105 1.46 -6.65 3.45
N ARG A 106 0.66 -5.72 2.91
CA ARG A 106 -0.34 -6.02 1.89
C ARG A 106 -0.34 -4.98 0.77
N CYS A 107 -0.48 -5.48 -0.43
CA CYS A 107 -0.92 -4.85 -1.66
C CYS A 107 -2.16 -5.68 -2.08
#